data_AF-A0A9P6WTR1-F1
#
_entry.id   AF-A0A9P6WTR1-F1
#
_cell.length_a   1.000
_cell.length_b   1.000
_cell.length_c   1.000
_cell.angle_alpha   90.00
_cell.angle_beta   90.00
_cell.angle_gamma   90.00
#
_symmetry.space_group_name_H-M   'P 1'
#
loop_
_entity.id
_entity.type
_entity.pdbx_description
1 polymer ?
#
loop_
_entity_poly.entity_id
_entity_poly.type
_entity_poly.pdbx_seq_one_letter_code
_entity_poly.pdbx_strand_id
1 'polypeptide(L)'
;MATRIVATWYRFKQETGYPKVTIDSFDMKNAPYVNVQADHYKLVREMGAASTVLLKNDGILPVKSVKSVAFIGSDAANNPKGISACEDHGCDDGTLAQAYHWY
;
A
#
# COMPACT_ATOMS: atom_id res chain seq x y z
N MET A 1 19.58 -22.00 -19.71
CA MET A 1 18.82 -21.39 -18.59
C MET A 1 19.62 -20.28 -17.91
N ALA A 2 20.87 -20.53 -17.48
CA ALA A 2 21.70 -19.53 -16.78
C ALA A 2 21.94 -18.21 -17.55
N THR A 3 22.15 -18.25 -18.88
CA THR A 3 22.46 -17.05 -19.67
C THR A 3 21.41 -15.95 -19.56
N ARG A 4 20.10 -16.30 -19.57
CA ARG A 4 19.03 -15.30 -19.48
C ARG A 4 18.94 -14.65 -18.10
N ILE A 5 19.16 -15.45 -17.05
CA ILE A 5 19.15 -14.97 -15.65
C ILE A 5 20.33 -14.03 -15.39
N VAL A 6 21.54 -14.46 -15.77
CA VAL A 6 22.76 -13.68 -15.59
C VAL A 6 22.75 -12.42 -16.46
N ALA A 7 22.20 -12.50 -17.68
CA ALA A 7 22.04 -11.32 -18.54
C ALA A 7 21.16 -10.24 -17.90
N THR A 8 20.03 -10.59 -17.27
CA THR A 8 19.19 -9.61 -16.57
C THR A 8 19.87 -9.03 -15.33
N TRP A 9 20.62 -9.86 -14.59
CA TRP A 9 21.36 -9.42 -13.41
C TRP A 9 22.41 -8.35 -13.76
N TYR A 10 23.21 -8.58 -14.81
CA TYR A 10 24.15 -7.58 -15.33
C TYR A 10 23.44 -6.37 -15.95
N ARG A 11 22.31 -6.58 -16.65
CA ARG A 11 21.56 -5.48 -17.28
C ARG A 11 21.11 -4.44 -16.26
N PHE A 12 20.73 -4.87 -15.06
CA PHE A 12 20.32 -3.99 -13.96
C PHE A 12 21.45 -3.64 -12.99
N LYS A 13 22.71 -3.96 -13.35
CA LYS A 13 23.93 -3.59 -12.61
C LYS A 13 23.98 -4.12 -11.18
N GLN A 14 23.42 -5.32 -10.96
CA GLN A 14 23.37 -5.92 -9.63
C GLN A 14 24.70 -6.59 -9.20
N GLU A 15 25.71 -6.59 -10.07
CA GLU A 15 27.05 -7.13 -9.78
C GLU A 15 27.90 -6.24 -8.88
N THR A 16 27.61 -4.94 -8.84
CA THR A 16 28.42 -3.97 -8.11
C THR A 16 27.57 -3.28 -7.05
N GLY A 17 27.96 -3.39 -5.78
CA GLY A 17 27.34 -2.62 -4.69
C GLY A 17 25.91 -3.02 -4.33
N TYR A 18 25.45 -4.21 -4.71
CA TYR A 18 24.11 -4.68 -4.36
C TYR A 18 24.00 -4.94 -2.86
N PRO A 19 22.94 -4.44 -2.18
CA PRO A 19 22.80 -4.58 -0.74
C PRO A 19 22.56 -6.05 -0.35
N LYS A 20 23.01 -6.42 0.85
CA LYS A 20 22.67 -7.72 1.45
C LYS A 20 21.19 -7.74 1.81
N VAL A 21 20.59 -8.93 1.75
CA VAL A 21 19.19 -9.14 2.14
C VAL A 21 19.05 -8.94 3.65
N THR A 22 18.07 -8.14 4.06
CA THR A 22 17.73 -7.85 5.46
C THR A 22 16.31 -8.25 5.83
N ILE A 23 15.55 -8.83 4.90
CA ILE A 23 14.15 -9.22 5.08
C ILE A 23 14.08 -10.73 5.29
N ASP A 24 13.24 -11.16 6.22
CA ASP A 24 12.78 -12.55 6.36
C ASP A 24 11.27 -12.57 6.15
N SER A 25 10.83 -13.21 5.06
CA SER A 25 9.41 -13.30 4.69
C SER A 25 8.61 -14.26 5.55
N PHE A 26 9.27 -15.19 6.25
CA PHE A 26 8.62 -16.19 7.09
C PHE A 26 8.74 -15.85 8.58
N ASP A 27 9.74 -15.04 8.95
CA ASP A 27 9.95 -14.59 10.33
C ASP A 27 10.41 -13.13 10.42
N MET A 28 9.47 -12.22 10.18
CA MET A 28 9.73 -10.78 10.23
C MET A 28 10.15 -10.28 11.63
N LYS A 29 9.85 -11.03 12.72
CA LYS A 29 10.22 -10.63 14.09
C LYS A 29 11.72 -10.74 14.33
N ASN A 30 12.39 -11.67 13.64
CA ASN A 30 13.83 -11.90 13.74
C ASN A 30 14.64 -11.16 12.66
N ALA A 31 13.98 -10.50 11.71
CA ALA A 31 14.62 -9.67 10.70
C ALA A 31 15.01 -8.28 11.26
N PRO A 32 16.17 -7.71 10.86
CA PRO A 32 16.53 -6.34 11.23
C PRO A 32 15.58 -5.31 10.62
N TYR A 33 15.18 -4.31 11.42
CA TYR A 33 14.38 -3.20 10.93
C TYR A 33 15.21 -2.22 10.09
N VAL A 34 14.84 -2.05 8.82
CA VAL A 34 15.44 -1.07 7.91
C VAL A 34 14.33 -0.20 7.31
N ASN A 35 14.31 1.09 7.63
CA ASN A 35 13.32 2.00 7.07
C ASN A 35 13.67 2.39 5.63
N VAL A 36 12.87 1.92 4.68
CA VAL A 36 13.02 2.17 3.23
C VAL A 36 11.94 3.10 2.66
N GLN A 37 11.14 3.74 3.52
CA GLN A 37 9.95 4.49 3.08
C GLN A 37 10.29 5.82 2.40
N ALA A 38 11.43 6.45 2.75
CA ALA A 38 11.81 7.78 2.28
C ALA A 38 10.61 8.75 2.28
N ASP A 39 10.36 9.46 1.18
CA ASP A 39 9.19 10.31 0.98
C ASP A 39 8.16 9.73 0.00
N HIS A 40 8.17 8.41 -0.20
CA HIS A 40 7.24 7.72 -1.13
C HIS A 40 5.76 7.96 -0.81
N TYR A 41 5.43 8.32 0.44
CA TYR A 41 4.06 8.70 0.84
C TYR A 41 3.49 9.87 0.04
N LYS A 42 4.34 10.76 -0.50
CA LYS A 42 3.90 11.88 -1.35
C LYS A 42 3.24 11.36 -2.63
N LEU A 43 3.90 10.41 -3.30
CA LEU A 43 3.39 9.79 -4.52
C LEU A 43 2.14 8.96 -4.21
N VAL A 44 2.12 8.20 -3.11
CA VAL A 44 0.93 7.43 -2.71
C VAL A 44 -0.30 8.34 -2.54
N ARG A 45 -0.12 9.49 -1.87
CA ARG A 45 -1.21 10.46 -1.67
C ARG A 45 -1.65 11.13 -2.97
N GLU A 46 -0.70 11.49 -3.83
CA GLU A 46 -0.99 12.07 -5.14
C GLU A 46 -1.79 11.11 -6.02
N MET A 47 -1.33 9.85 -6.12
CA MET A 47 -2.00 8.82 -6.90
C MET A 47 -3.40 8.52 -6.35
N GLY A 48 -3.56 8.39 -5.03
CA GLY A 48 -4.88 8.14 -4.42
C GLY A 48 -5.89 9.25 -4.71
N ALA A 49 -5.46 10.52 -4.71
CA ALA A 49 -6.31 11.63 -5.12
C ALA A 49 -6.61 11.61 -6.62
N ALA A 50 -5.59 11.39 -7.46
CA ALA A 50 -5.71 11.41 -8.92
C ALA A 50 -6.50 10.22 -9.49
N SER A 51 -6.52 9.07 -8.80
CA SER A 51 -7.25 7.87 -9.22
C SER A 51 -8.72 7.87 -8.82
N THR A 52 -9.19 8.86 -8.05
CA THR A 52 -10.59 8.95 -7.62
C THR A 52 -11.47 9.43 -8.78
N VAL A 53 -12.45 8.62 -9.18
CA VAL A 53 -13.34 8.93 -10.30
C VAL A 53 -14.65 9.56 -9.79
N LEU A 54 -14.95 10.79 -10.23
CA LEU A 54 -16.21 11.45 -9.92
C LEU A 54 -17.32 10.96 -10.86
N LEU A 55 -18.12 10.01 -10.39
CA LEU A 55 -19.21 9.42 -11.18
C LEU A 55 -20.45 10.34 -11.30
N LYS A 56 -20.74 11.14 -10.28
CA LYS A 56 -21.89 12.06 -10.24
C LYS A 56 -21.61 13.28 -9.35
N ASN A 57 -22.03 14.48 -9.77
CA ASN A 57 -21.98 15.69 -8.94
C ASN A 57 -23.07 16.70 -9.34
N ASP A 58 -24.09 16.87 -8.50
CA ASP A 58 -25.17 17.85 -8.70
C ASP A 58 -24.86 19.21 -8.01
N GLY A 59 -23.59 19.59 -7.93
CA GLY A 59 -23.12 20.85 -7.34
C GLY A 59 -22.79 20.79 -5.84
N ILE A 60 -22.64 19.59 -5.27
CA ILE A 60 -22.28 19.39 -3.85
C ILE A 60 -20.77 19.51 -3.63
N LEU A 61 -19.97 19.01 -4.58
CA LEU A 61 -18.51 19.07 -4.53
C LEU A 61 -17.96 20.23 -5.37
N PRO A 62 -16.87 20.91 -4.93
CA PRO A 62 -16.12 20.65 -3.70
C PRO A 62 -16.84 21.17 -2.44
N VAL A 63 -16.74 20.41 -1.33
CA VAL A 63 -17.28 20.84 -0.04
C VAL A 63 -16.56 22.10 0.41
N LYS A 64 -17.32 23.16 0.70
CA LYS A 64 -16.78 24.45 1.18
C LYS A 64 -16.81 24.54 2.71
N SER A 65 -17.97 24.89 3.25
CA SER A 65 -18.19 25.05 4.69
C SER A 65 -19.48 24.35 5.08
N VAL A 66 -19.41 23.50 6.09
CA VAL A 66 -20.53 22.72 6.64
C VAL A 66 -20.48 22.85 8.15
N LYS A 67 -21.66 23.00 8.78
CA LYS A 67 -21.74 23.17 10.25
C LYS A 67 -21.50 21.86 11.01
N SER A 68 -21.84 20.74 10.37
CA SER A 68 -21.68 19.40 10.91
C SER A 68 -21.47 18.41 9.76
N VAL A 69 -20.74 17.33 10.05
CA VAL A 69 -20.48 16.23 9.13
C VAL A 69 -20.67 14.93 9.91
N ALA A 70 -21.28 13.95 9.26
CA ALA A 70 -21.34 12.57 9.75
C ALA A 70 -20.54 11.68 8.79
N PHE A 71 -19.76 10.76 9.36
CA PHE A 71 -19.12 9.67 8.62
C PHE A 71 -19.90 8.40 8.93
N ILE A 72 -20.31 7.65 7.90
CA ILE A 72 -21.23 6.51 8.04
C ILE A 72 -20.63 5.32 7.30
N GLY A 73 -20.65 4.15 7.95
CA GLY A 73 -20.15 2.89 7.40
C GLY A 73 -18.83 2.45 8.04
N SER A 74 -18.56 1.13 8.04
CA SER A 74 -17.31 0.55 8.52
C SER A 74 -16.10 0.99 7.70
N ASP A 75 -16.28 1.19 6.39
CA ASP A 75 -15.24 1.64 5.45
C ASP A 75 -14.70 3.04 5.75
N ALA A 76 -15.39 3.83 6.58
CA ALA A 76 -14.92 5.15 7.01
C ALA A 76 -13.83 5.07 8.11
N ALA A 77 -13.50 3.89 8.62
CA ALA A 77 -12.59 3.69 9.75
C ALA A 77 -11.57 2.57 9.50
N ASN A 78 -10.49 2.54 10.28
CA ASN A 78 -9.51 1.45 10.23
C ASN A 78 -10.11 0.13 10.74
N ASN A 79 -9.51 -0.99 10.33
CA ASN A 79 -9.80 -2.29 10.92
C ASN A 79 -9.64 -2.24 12.47
N PRO A 80 -10.69 -2.53 13.26
CA PRO A 80 -10.62 -2.46 14.73
C PRO A 80 -9.59 -3.40 15.36
N LYS A 81 -9.19 -4.46 14.66
CA LYS A 81 -8.19 -5.44 15.11
C LYS A 81 -6.76 -5.01 14.73
N GLY A 82 -6.60 -3.99 13.89
CA GLY A 82 -5.33 -3.50 13.34
C GLY A 82 -5.26 -3.62 11.81
N ILE A 83 -4.54 -2.69 11.17
CA ILE A 83 -4.49 -2.56 9.69
C ILE A 83 -3.92 -3.78 8.95
N SER A 84 -3.14 -4.61 9.64
CA SER A 84 -2.53 -5.85 9.13
C SER A 84 -2.93 -7.07 9.97
N ALA A 85 -4.12 -7.02 10.61
CA ALA A 85 -4.57 -8.09 11.51
C ALA A 85 -5.05 -9.35 10.77
N CYS A 86 -5.44 -9.22 9.50
CA CYS A 86 -5.88 -10.33 8.66
C CYS A 86 -4.70 -10.84 7.82
N GLU A 87 -4.45 -12.14 7.87
CA GLU A 87 -3.46 -12.81 7.01
C GLU A 87 -3.76 -12.51 5.54
N ASP A 88 -2.75 -12.10 4.78
CA ASP A 88 -2.86 -11.69 3.37
C ASP A 88 -3.98 -10.68 3.08
N HIS A 89 -4.35 -9.86 4.07
CA HIS A 89 -5.49 -8.94 4.01
C HIS A 89 -6.83 -9.63 3.67
N GLY A 90 -6.99 -10.92 3.99
CA GLY A 90 -8.15 -11.78 3.68
C GLY A 90 -9.44 -11.47 4.43
N CYS A 91 -9.74 -10.20 4.69
CA CYS A 91 -10.96 -9.74 5.34
C CYS A 91 -11.41 -8.39 4.78
N ASP A 92 -12.68 -8.03 5.02
CA ASP A 92 -13.29 -6.74 4.65
C ASP A 92 -13.76 -5.98 5.92
N ASP A 93 -12.86 -5.92 6.92
CA ASP A 93 -13.11 -5.27 8.22
C ASP A 93 -12.49 -3.86 8.21
N GLY A 94 -13.32 -2.81 8.10
CA GLY A 94 -12.88 -1.41 8.07
C GLY A 94 -12.70 -0.88 6.64
N THR A 95 -11.82 0.10 6.45
CA THR A 95 -11.54 0.70 5.13
C THR A 95 -10.81 -0.27 4.21
N LEU A 96 -11.31 -0.45 3.00
CA LEU A 96 -10.71 -1.35 2.01
C LEU A 96 -9.66 -0.61 1.17
N ALA A 97 -8.44 -0.53 1.70
CA ALA A 97 -7.30 0.10 1.00
C ALA A 97 -6.49 -0.87 0.13
N GLN A 98 -6.65 -2.18 0.32
CA GLN A 98 -6.00 -3.24 -0.45
C GLN A 98 -6.87 -4.51 -0.45
N ALA A 99 -7.01 -5.15 -1.61
CA ALA A 99 -7.71 -6.42 -1.72
C ALA A 99 -6.83 -7.61 -1.27
N TYR A 100 -7.44 -8.79 -1.16
CA TYR A 100 -6.75 -10.03 -0.81
C TYR A 100 -6.37 -10.87 -2.03
N HIS A 101 -5.47 -11.83 -1.82
CA HIS A 101 -5.20 -12.88 -2.81
C HIS A 101 -6.25 -13.98 -2.69
N TRP A 102 -6.75 -14.48 -3.83
CA TRP A 102 -7.58 -15.67 -3.90
C TRP A 102 -6.71 -16.85 -4.34
N TYR A 103 -6.85 -17.98 -3.67
CA TYR A 103 -6.40 -19.29 -4.16
C TYR A 103 -7.53 -19.96 -4.95
#